data_AF-A0AAD6VFN1-F1
#
_entry.id   AF-A0AAD6VFN1-F1
#
_cell.length_a   1.000
_cell.length_b   1.000
_cell.length_c   1.000
_cell.angle_alpha   90.00
_cell.angle_beta   90.00
_cell.angle_gamma   90.00
#
_symmetry.space_group_name_H-M   'P 1'
#
loop_
_entity.id
_entity.type
_entity.pdbx_description
1 polymer ?
#
loop_
_entity_poly.entity_id
_entity_poly.type
_entity_poly.pdbx_seq_one_letter_code
_entity_poly.pdbx_strand_id
1 'polypeptide(L)'
;MASVDELRARIEALSSTIYHHRQILMNLESQRSAVRSDLNSILDPMARLPLEITSDIFLQCLPTSPQLYPSQAPAIFLRICRAWNNIALSTPSLWAAISDGDAALPGDAALPVAGFNNLFEIWLNRAQSSPISLTLHGSLDGRRYRRNPAVETLFKRYAHQVRVLTMHLPPRPDLQRITVPFIALKSLTIQATDDSPGLSHRSTFSPEAAGCVEILRAAPNLVDCTFFGLEYRSVEAVVSPTLTHLSLQNLLLGEFRRRDPYSYRFVSSAEILRYITLPSLQSLTISNFDFDHTAADFLAFLTRSSPPLRSLTLRLPGQLLGEVIESYLRLVPGLTHLDIGETWEFRASPLLKTLGTGHRQVDLLPNLRHLTIRGRLCKPSEYQHVLTVLTLRRATLQSFRLVDDYPTEVQAAEDIDVALRQLAEDGMHIYIGKEDQNFG
;
A
#
# COMPACT_ATOMS: atom_id res chain seq x y z
N MET A 1 64.73 -52.47 -37.41
CA MET A 1 64.35 -51.05 -37.22
C MET A 1 63.61 -50.64 -38.47
N ALA A 2 62.36 -50.16 -38.35
CA ALA A 2 61.59 -49.70 -39.51
C ALA A 2 62.32 -48.54 -40.19
N SER A 3 62.33 -48.51 -41.53
CA SER A 3 62.98 -47.44 -42.29
C SER A 3 62.30 -46.10 -42.00
N VAL A 4 63.08 -45.02 -41.96
CA VAL A 4 62.57 -43.65 -41.73
C VAL A 4 61.46 -43.29 -42.75
N ASP A 5 61.57 -43.79 -43.98
CA ASP A 5 60.58 -43.56 -45.03
C ASP A 5 59.26 -44.30 -44.78
N GLU A 6 59.31 -45.47 -44.15
CA GLU A 6 58.11 -46.25 -43.80
C GLU A 6 57.31 -45.57 -42.67
N LEU A 7 58.02 -44.96 -41.70
CA LEU A 7 57.40 -44.16 -40.66
C LEU A 7 56.80 -42.86 -41.22
N ARG A 8 57.45 -42.20 -42.19
CA ARG A 8 56.91 -41.02 -42.87
C ARG A 8 55.63 -41.32 -43.64
N ALA A 9 55.62 -42.38 -44.44
CA ALA A 9 54.43 -42.82 -45.18
C ALA A 9 53.26 -43.14 -44.23
N ARG A 10 53.54 -43.75 -43.07
CA ARG A 10 52.52 -44.06 -42.06
C ARG A 10 51.96 -42.81 -41.37
N ILE A 11 52.80 -41.81 -41.08
CA ILE A 11 52.36 -40.52 -40.55
C ILE A 11 51.47 -39.79 -41.56
N GLU A 12 51.81 -39.83 -42.84
CA GLU A 12 51.03 -39.19 -43.91
C GLU A 12 49.66 -39.85 -44.10
N ALA A 13 49.62 -41.20 -44.09
CA ALA A 13 48.36 -41.96 -44.12
C ALA A 13 47.47 -41.67 -42.89
N LEU A 14 48.05 -41.59 -41.68
CA LEU A 14 47.33 -41.22 -40.47
C LEU A 14 46.83 -39.78 -40.51
N SER A 15 47.62 -38.85 -41.04
CA SER A 15 47.24 -37.44 -41.18
C SER A 15 46.06 -37.26 -42.15
N SER A 16 46.07 -37.98 -43.28
CA SER A 16 44.95 -38.01 -44.23
C SER A 16 43.68 -38.60 -43.59
N THR A 17 43.83 -39.67 -42.81
CA THR A 17 42.72 -40.29 -42.07
C THR A 17 42.13 -39.33 -41.04
N ILE A 18 42.97 -38.64 -40.26
CA ILE A 18 42.53 -37.62 -39.29
C ILE A 18 41.78 -36.49 -39.98
N TYR A 19 42.28 -36.02 -41.13
CA TYR A 19 41.62 -34.98 -41.91
C TYR A 19 40.23 -35.41 -42.36
N HIS A 20 40.10 -36.62 -42.91
CA HIS A 20 38.81 -37.16 -43.36
C HIS A 20 37.80 -37.27 -42.20
N HIS A 21 38.21 -37.81 -41.05
CA HIS A 21 37.34 -37.93 -39.88
C HIS A 21 36.92 -36.57 -39.32
N ARG A 22 37.80 -35.55 -39.36
CA ARG A 22 37.44 -34.18 -38.97
C ARG A 22 36.37 -33.59 -39.88
N GLN A 23 36.44 -33.82 -41.19
CA GLN A 23 35.41 -33.37 -42.13
C GLN A 23 34.05 -34.04 -41.87
N ILE A 24 34.05 -35.35 -41.59
CA ILE A 24 32.83 -36.08 -41.23
C ILE A 24 32.24 -35.52 -39.94
N LEU A 25 33.06 -35.30 -38.91
CA LEU A 25 32.62 -34.70 -37.64
C LEU A 25 32.01 -33.33 -37.85
N MET A 26 32.65 -32.44 -38.61
CA MET A 26 32.11 -31.10 -38.92
C MET A 26 30.75 -31.17 -39.63
N ASN A 27 30.58 -32.08 -40.59
CA ASN A 27 29.31 -32.27 -41.29
C ASN A 27 28.21 -32.77 -40.34
N LEU A 28 28.51 -33.82 -39.55
CA LEU A 28 27.55 -34.36 -38.58
C LEU A 28 27.18 -33.34 -37.49
N GLU A 29 28.13 -32.52 -37.04
CA GLU A 29 27.87 -31.42 -36.10
C GLU A 29 26.95 -30.35 -36.70
N SER A 30 27.15 -30.01 -37.98
CA SER A 30 26.28 -29.09 -38.72
C SER A 30 24.86 -29.65 -38.84
N GLN A 31 24.71 -30.91 -39.27
CA GLN A 31 23.41 -31.59 -39.38
C GLN A 31 22.70 -31.68 -38.03
N ARG A 32 23.41 -32.05 -36.96
CA ARG A 32 22.87 -32.07 -35.60
C ARG A 32 22.38 -30.68 -35.17
N SER A 33 23.10 -29.61 -35.53
CA SER A 33 22.69 -28.24 -35.19
C SER A 33 21.40 -27.83 -35.93
N ALA A 34 21.25 -28.20 -37.20
CA ALA A 34 20.05 -27.94 -37.99
C ALA A 34 18.82 -28.67 -37.43
N VAL A 35 18.91 -29.98 -37.21
CA VAL A 35 17.80 -30.78 -36.64
C VAL A 35 17.41 -30.28 -35.25
N ARG A 36 18.38 -29.83 -34.43
CA ARG A 36 18.10 -29.25 -33.12
C ARG A 36 17.38 -27.91 -33.21
N SER A 37 17.69 -27.09 -34.21
CA SER A 37 16.99 -25.85 -34.49
C SER A 37 15.53 -26.12 -34.87
N ASP A 38 15.29 -27.06 -35.78
CA ASP A 38 13.93 -27.43 -36.23
C ASP A 38 13.10 -27.99 -35.08
N LEU A 39 13.68 -28.86 -34.25
CA LEU A 39 13.01 -29.41 -33.07
C LEU A 39 12.60 -28.30 -32.08
N ASN A 40 13.49 -27.33 -31.84
CA ASN A 40 13.18 -26.20 -30.96
C ASN A 40 12.05 -25.32 -31.53
N SER A 41 11.97 -25.16 -32.86
CA SER A 41 10.89 -24.39 -33.49
C SER A 41 9.52 -25.04 -33.33
N ILE A 42 9.48 -26.39 -33.27
CA ILE A 42 8.24 -27.17 -33.08
C ILE A 42 7.83 -27.21 -31.60
N LEU A 43 8.81 -27.27 -30.70
CA LEU A 43 8.61 -27.43 -29.26
C LEU A 43 8.48 -26.12 -28.48
N ASP A 44 8.53 -24.95 -29.13
CA ASP A 44 8.37 -23.64 -28.47
C ASP A 44 7.00 -23.01 -28.78
N PRO A 45 5.94 -23.34 -28.00
CA PRO A 45 4.62 -22.73 -28.12
C PRO A 45 4.65 -21.20 -28.12
N MET A 46 5.62 -20.60 -27.42
CA MET A 46 5.73 -19.15 -27.27
C MET A 46 6.34 -18.50 -28.53
N ALA A 47 7.12 -19.23 -29.32
CA ALA A 47 7.61 -18.75 -30.61
C ALA A 47 6.49 -18.58 -31.67
N ARG A 48 5.30 -19.13 -31.42
CA ARG A 48 4.12 -19.01 -32.29
C ARG A 48 3.17 -17.89 -31.86
N LEU A 49 3.37 -17.32 -30.68
CA LEU A 49 2.55 -16.21 -30.19
C LEU A 49 3.10 -14.88 -30.73
N PRO A 50 2.21 -13.94 -31.11
CA PRO A 50 2.62 -12.57 -31.36
C PRO A 50 3.36 -11.97 -30.17
N LEU A 51 4.23 -11.00 -30.43
CA LEU A 51 5.02 -10.31 -29.42
C LEU A 51 4.11 -9.70 -28.34
N GLU A 52 3.01 -9.10 -28.77
CA GLU A 52 2.04 -8.41 -27.92
C GLU A 52 1.40 -9.38 -26.92
N ILE A 53 0.97 -10.55 -27.40
CA ILE A 53 0.36 -11.59 -26.55
C ILE A 53 1.38 -12.14 -25.56
N THR A 54 2.62 -12.31 -26.00
CA THR A 54 3.69 -12.80 -25.13
C THR A 54 4.03 -11.81 -24.02
N SER A 55 4.11 -10.51 -24.35
CA SER A 55 4.30 -9.42 -23.38
C SER A 55 3.14 -9.32 -22.40
N ASP A 56 1.89 -9.49 -22.84
CA ASP A 56 0.71 -9.50 -21.98
C ASP A 56 0.73 -10.68 -21.01
N ILE A 57 1.12 -11.87 -21.47
CA ILE A 57 1.31 -13.04 -20.60
C ILE A 57 2.38 -12.74 -19.54
N PHE A 58 3.53 -12.18 -19.93
CA PHE A 58 4.59 -11.84 -18.99
C PHE A 58 4.14 -10.84 -17.93
N LEU A 59 3.33 -9.85 -18.31
CA LEU A 59 2.77 -8.87 -17.38
C LEU A 59 1.84 -9.53 -16.35
N GLN A 60 1.01 -10.49 -16.78
CA GLN A 60 0.13 -11.23 -15.87
C GLN A 60 0.88 -12.21 -14.96
N CYS A 61 2.11 -12.60 -15.32
CA CYS A 61 2.97 -13.43 -14.50
C CYS A 61 3.80 -12.65 -13.47
N LEU A 62 3.70 -11.32 -13.42
CA LEU A 62 4.41 -10.52 -12.43
C LEU A 62 3.83 -10.76 -11.03
N PRO A 63 4.68 -10.91 -9.99
CA PRO A 63 4.20 -10.91 -8.62
C PRO A 63 3.65 -9.52 -8.26
N THR A 64 2.77 -9.46 -7.26
CA THR A 64 2.21 -8.19 -6.74
C THR A 64 3.29 -7.19 -6.34
N SER A 65 4.42 -7.69 -5.84
CA SER A 65 5.60 -6.89 -5.50
C SER A 65 6.86 -7.55 -6.08
N PRO A 66 7.32 -7.16 -7.28
CA PRO A 66 8.52 -7.72 -7.90
C PRO A 66 9.75 -7.45 -7.06
N GLN A 67 10.34 -8.51 -6.53
CA GLN A 67 11.57 -8.42 -5.76
C GLN A 67 12.78 -8.53 -6.69
N LEU A 68 13.92 -8.01 -6.24
CA LEU A 68 15.20 -8.07 -6.96
C LEU A 68 15.85 -9.47 -6.94
N TYR A 69 15.07 -10.53 -7.14
CA TYR A 69 15.56 -11.91 -7.18
C TYR A 69 15.68 -12.45 -8.61
N PRO A 70 16.83 -13.05 -8.99
CA PRO A 70 17.01 -13.63 -10.33
C PRO A 70 16.10 -14.82 -10.66
N SER A 71 15.41 -15.37 -9.65
CA SER A 71 14.47 -16.48 -9.73
C SER A 71 13.01 -16.03 -9.86
N GLN A 72 12.73 -14.73 -9.82
CA GLN A 72 11.37 -14.18 -9.93
C GLN A 72 11.18 -13.38 -11.21
N ALA A 73 9.93 -13.25 -11.66
CA ALA A 73 9.57 -12.37 -12.75
C ALA A 73 9.73 -10.89 -12.32
N PRO A 74 10.16 -10.00 -13.24
CA PRO A 74 10.52 -10.22 -14.64
C PRO A 74 11.91 -10.82 -14.89
N ALA A 75 12.79 -10.87 -13.89
CA ALA A 75 14.20 -11.29 -14.08
C ALA A 75 14.36 -12.72 -14.61
N ILE A 76 13.48 -13.64 -14.23
CA ILE A 76 13.48 -15.02 -14.71
C ILE A 76 13.30 -15.11 -16.25
N PHE A 77 12.54 -14.19 -16.86
CA PHE A 77 12.31 -14.18 -18.31
C PHE A 77 13.59 -13.94 -19.10
N LEU A 78 14.58 -13.27 -18.51
CA LEU A 78 15.89 -13.06 -19.13
C LEU A 78 16.72 -14.35 -19.22
N ARG A 79 16.36 -15.42 -18.50
CA ARG A 79 17.19 -16.62 -18.33
C ARG A 79 16.67 -17.86 -19.05
N ILE A 80 15.43 -17.83 -19.55
CA ILE A 80 14.78 -19.00 -20.14
C ILE A 80 15.31 -19.28 -21.54
N CYS A 81 15.14 -18.35 -22.48
CA CYS A 81 15.68 -18.45 -23.83
C CYS A 81 15.97 -17.05 -24.42
N ARG A 82 16.65 -17.00 -25.57
CA ARG A 82 17.00 -15.73 -26.24
C ARG A 82 15.77 -14.93 -26.66
N ALA A 83 14.72 -15.61 -27.12
CA ALA A 83 13.48 -14.95 -27.53
C ALA A 83 12.83 -14.24 -26.33
N TRP A 84 12.62 -14.93 -25.21
CA TRP A 84 12.05 -14.35 -23.99
C TRP A 84 12.90 -13.22 -23.43
N ASN A 85 14.23 -13.36 -23.49
CA ASN A 85 15.15 -12.30 -23.10
C ASN A 85 14.93 -11.02 -23.94
N ASN A 86 14.87 -11.16 -25.26
CA ASN A 86 14.61 -10.02 -26.16
C ASN A 86 13.25 -9.39 -25.89
N ILE A 87 12.20 -10.21 -25.73
CA ILE A 87 10.84 -9.74 -25.44
C ILE A 87 10.81 -8.95 -24.13
N ALA A 88 11.37 -9.53 -23.06
CA ALA A 88 11.41 -8.90 -21.75
C ALA A 88 12.23 -7.60 -21.74
N LEU A 89 13.35 -7.52 -22.46
CA LEU A 89 14.13 -6.29 -22.60
C LEU A 89 13.43 -5.23 -23.46
N SER A 90 12.64 -5.65 -24.45
CA SER A 90 11.86 -4.76 -25.32
C SER A 90 10.52 -4.31 -24.74
N THR A 91 10.17 -4.77 -23.54
CA THR A 91 8.90 -4.46 -22.86
C THR A 91 9.17 -3.68 -21.56
N PRO A 92 9.27 -2.33 -21.61
CA PRO A 92 9.63 -1.51 -20.45
C PRO A 92 8.66 -1.63 -19.28
N SER A 93 7.36 -1.86 -19.55
CA SER A 93 6.32 -2.00 -18.52
C SER A 93 6.57 -3.17 -17.56
N LEU A 94 7.30 -4.21 -17.97
CA LEU A 94 7.69 -5.32 -17.08
C LEU A 94 8.61 -4.87 -15.94
N TRP A 95 9.34 -3.78 -16.16
CA TRP A 95 10.33 -3.23 -15.23
C TRP A 95 9.78 -2.03 -14.46
N ALA A 96 8.51 -1.67 -14.66
CA ALA A 96 7.89 -0.50 -14.06
C ALA A 96 7.59 -0.68 -12.55
N ALA A 97 7.75 -1.87 -11.98
CA ALA A 97 7.58 -2.10 -10.55
C ALA A 97 8.85 -2.73 -9.95
N ILE A 98 9.25 -2.27 -8.77
CA ILE A 98 10.43 -2.77 -8.07
C ILE A 98 10.26 -2.68 -6.55
N SER A 99 10.68 -3.75 -5.87
CA SER A 99 10.83 -3.84 -4.43
C SER A 99 12.24 -4.29 -4.05
N ASP A 100 12.79 -3.71 -3.00
CA ASP A 100 14.11 -4.03 -2.45
C ASP A 100 14.22 -5.35 -1.69
N GLY A 101 13.13 -6.11 -1.62
CA GLY A 101 13.08 -7.44 -1.02
C GLY A 101 12.85 -7.38 0.48
N ASP A 102 11.95 -8.22 0.97
CA ASP A 102 11.69 -8.34 2.41
C ASP A 102 12.82 -9.15 3.06
N ALA A 103 13.57 -8.50 3.96
CA ALA A 103 14.65 -9.15 4.71
C ALA A 103 14.15 -10.22 5.69
N ALA A 104 12.83 -10.38 5.85
CA ALA A 104 12.21 -11.33 6.77
C ALA A 104 12.16 -12.79 6.28
N LEU A 105 12.53 -13.09 5.03
CA LEU A 105 12.60 -14.50 4.57
C LEU A 105 13.86 -15.18 5.17
N PRO A 106 13.70 -16.19 6.05
CA PRO A 106 14.83 -16.89 6.63
C PRO A 106 15.45 -17.80 5.58
N GLY A 107 16.65 -17.45 5.09
CA GLY A 107 17.45 -18.36 4.26
C GLY A 107 18.27 -17.69 3.16
N ASP A 108 17.86 -16.50 2.70
CA ASP A 108 18.60 -15.80 1.64
C ASP A 108 19.45 -14.66 2.24
N ALA A 109 20.76 -14.73 1.98
CA ALA A 109 21.69 -13.68 2.36
C ALA A 109 21.24 -12.37 1.72
N ALA A 110 20.80 -11.41 2.54
CA ALA A 110 20.47 -10.06 2.10
C ALA A 110 21.59 -9.54 1.18
N LEU A 111 21.20 -9.13 -0.05
CA LEU A 111 22.16 -8.65 -1.04
C LEU A 111 23.02 -7.52 -0.42
N PRO A 112 24.35 -7.52 -0.62
CA PRO A 112 25.17 -6.37 -0.26
C PRO A 112 24.62 -5.09 -0.89
N VAL A 113 24.66 -3.96 -0.15
CA VAL A 113 24.10 -2.66 -0.58
C VAL A 113 24.58 -2.24 -1.99
N ALA A 114 25.82 -2.54 -2.34
CA ALA A 114 26.37 -2.27 -3.67
C ALA A 114 25.70 -3.09 -4.79
N GLY A 115 25.37 -4.36 -4.51
CA GLY A 115 24.64 -5.23 -5.44
C GLY A 115 23.19 -4.74 -5.63
N PHE A 116 22.55 -4.28 -4.55
CA PHE A 116 21.23 -3.65 -4.62
C PHE A 116 21.23 -2.43 -5.54
N ASN A 117 22.13 -1.46 -5.33
CA ASN A 117 22.18 -0.23 -6.13
C ASN A 117 22.35 -0.51 -7.63
N ASN A 118 23.22 -1.46 -7.99
CA ASN A 118 23.46 -1.83 -9.39
C ASN A 118 22.23 -2.50 -10.03
N LEU A 119 21.63 -3.48 -9.35
CA LEU A 119 20.42 -4.15 -9.86
C LEU A 119 19.25 -3.18 -9.98
N PHE A 120 19.10 -2.28 -9.01
CA PHE A 120 18.09 -1.25 -9.01
C PHE A 120 18.28 -0.28 -10.19
N GLU A 121 19.51 0.19 -10.45
CA GLU A 121 19.80 1.05 -11.61
C GLU A 121 19.56 0.32 -12.94
N ILE A 122 19.95 -0.95 -13.06
CA ILE A 122 19.65 -1.78 -14.25
C ILE A 122 18.14 -1.88 -14.46
N TRP A 123 17.38 -2.09 -13.40
CA TRP A 123 15.93 -2.23 -13.46
C TRP A 123 15.25 -0.94 -13.93
N LEU A 124 15.60 0.20 -13.30
CA LEU A 124 15.04 1.50 -13.66
C LEU A 124 15.43 1.93 -15.08
N ASN A 125 16.65 1.60 -15.53
CA ASN A 125 17.05 1.84 -16.93
C ASN A 125 16.17 1.06 -17.92
N ARG A 126 15.75 -0.16 -17.57
CA ARG A 126 14.84 -0.97 -18.41
C ARG A 126 13.40 -0.48 -18.39
N ALA A 127 12.96 0.16 -17.30
CA ALA A 127 11.64 0.80 -17.23
C ALA A 127 11.49 1.98 -18.21
N GLN A 128 12.61 2.55 -18.65
CA GLN A 128 12.70 3.65 -19.62
C GLN A 128 11.87 4.87 -19.23
N SER A 129 10.71 5.08 -19.86
CA SER A 129 9.77 6.19 -19.61
C SER A 129 8.47 5.73 -18.97
N SER A 130 8.42 4.49 -18.47
CA SER A 130 7.22 3.91 -17.85
C SER A 130 6.99 4.52 -16.46
N PRO A 131 5.73 4.71 -16.04
CA PRO A 131 5.44 5.18 -14.68
C PRO A 131 5.83 4.10 -13.66
N ILE A 132 6.68 4.45 -12.71
CA ILE A 132 7.33 3.49 -11.80
C ILE A 132 6.55 3.37 -10.49
N SER A 133 6.34 2.13 -10.04
CA SER A 133 5.89 1.77 -8.70
C SER A 133 7.08 1.26 -7.88
N LEU A 134 7.40 1.97 -6.81
CA LEU A 134 8.58 1.72 -5.99
C LEU A 134 8.18 1.37 -4.56
N THR A 135 8.62 0.21 -4.08
CA THR A 135 8.47 -0.20 -2.68
C THR A 135 9.84 -0.34 -2.03
N LEU A 136 10.07 0.43 -0.97
CA LEU A 136 11.30 0.43 -0.20
C LEU A 136 11.02 -0.12 1.21
N HIS A 137 11.61 -1.26 1.55
CA HIS A 137 11.59 -1.86 2.87
C HIS A 137 12.85 -1.46 3.63
N GLY A 138 12.64 -0.64 4.64
CA GLY A 138 13.71 -0.12 5.46
C GLY A 138 14.34 -1.21 6.32
N SER A 139 15.46 -1.77 5.87
CA SER A 139 16.61 -1.91 6.78
C SER A 139 17.22 -0.52 6.95
N LEU A 140 16.46 0.39 7.57
CA LEU A 140 17.03 1.57 8.19
C LEU A 140 17.37 1.22 9.65
N ASP A 141 18.01 0.07 9.86
CA ASP A 141 18.98 0.00 10.94
C ASP A 141 19.83 1.25 10.77
N GLY A 142 19.87 2.11 11.79
CA GLY A 142 20.54 3.41 11.74
C GLY A 142 22.04 3.36 11.39
N ARG A 143 22.57 2.18 11.01
CA ARG A 143 23.88 1.95 10.41
C ARG A 143 23.88 1.87 8.88
N ARG A 144 22.82 1.38 8.21
CA ARG A 144 22.80 1.16 6.74
C ARG A 144 22.39 2.40 5.92
N TYR A 145 21.57 3.28 6.50
CA TYR A 145 21.11 4.51 5.83
C TYR A 145 21.61 5.81 6.46
N ARG A 146 22.42 5.75 7.53
CA ARG A 146 23.34 6.86 7.81
C ARG A 146 24.29 6.96 6.62
N ARG A 147 23.90 7.72 5.59
CA ARG A 147 24.60 7.97 4.33
C ARG A 147 24.52 6.84 3.29
N ASN A 148 23.33 6.51 2.75
CA ASN A 148 23.30 5.89 1.42
C ASN A 148 23.03 6.96 0.34
N PRO A 149 24.07 7.65 -0.17
CA PRO A 149 23.91 8.66 -1.23
C PRO A 149 23.31 8.07 -2.51
N ALA A 150 23.30 6.75 -2.69
CA ALA A 150 22.73 6.12 -3.86
C ALA A 150 21.22 6.35 -3.96
N VAL A 151 20.46 6.22 -2.86
CA VAL A 151 19.00 6.40 -2.92
C VAL A 151 18.61 7.85 -3.20
N GLU A 152 19.35 8.80 -2.63
CA GLU A 152 19.19 10.22 -2.96
C GLU A 152 19.52 10.49 -4.44
N THR A 153 20.59 9.89 -4.96
CA THR A 153 20.99 9.99 -6.38
C THR A 153 19.95 9.36 -7.30
N LEU A 154 19.38 8.22 -6.89
CA LEU A 154 18.33 7.51 -7.61
C LEU A 154 17.05 8.33 -7.66
N PHE A 155 16.61 8.89 -6.52
CA PHE A 155 15.47 9.80 -6.50
C PHE A 155 15.72 11.04 -7.37
N LYS A 156 16.92 11.66 -7.30
CA LYS A 156 17.26 12.79 -8.18
C LYS A 156 17.12 12.44 -9.66
N ARG A 157 17.45 11.21 -10.05
CA ARG A 157 17.41 10.76 -11.45
C ARG A 157 16.04 10.31 -11.91
N TYR A 158 15.28 9.61 -11.08
CA TYR A 158 14.06 8.89 -11.48
C TYR A 158 12.78 9.38 -10.81
N ALA A 159 12.81 10.33 -9.86
CA ALA A 159 11.61 10.84 -9.17
C ALA A 159 10.52 11.37 -10.12
N HIS A 160 10.90 11.87 -11.30
CA HIS A 160 9.98 12.32 -12.33
C HIS A 160 9.13 11.20 -12.96
N GLN A 161 9.50 9.93 -12.78
CA GLN A 161 8.76 8.77 -13.29
C GLN A 161 8.02 8.01 -12.18
N VAL A 162 8.39 8.23 -10.91
CA VAL A 162 7.78 7.52 -9.78
C VAL A 162 6.33 7.99 -9.62
N ARG A 163 5.40 7.06 -9.88
CA ARG A 163 3.96 7.27 -9.78
C ARG A 163 3.40 6.74 -8.46
N VAL A 164 3.95 5.64 -7.97
CA VAL A 164 3.57 5.03 -6.69
C VAL A 164 4.83 4.84 -5.84
N LEU A 165 4.81 5.31 -4.59
CA LEU A 165 5.92 5.17 -3.66
C LEU A 165 5.41 4.60 -2.34
N THR A 166 5.89 3.42 -1.98
CA THR A 166 5.66 2.79 -0.68
C THR A 166 6.98 2.74 0.07
N MET A 167 7.02 3.27 1.28
CA MET A 167 8.19 3.30 2.13
C MET A 167 7.87 2.69 3.48
N HIS A 168 8.47 1.55 3.78
CA HIS A 168 8.52 1.01 5.12
C HIS A 168 9.78 1.57 5.79
N LEU A 169 9.60 2.45 6.77
CA LEU A 169 10.66 3.23 7.41
C LEU A 169 10.79 2.78 8.87
N PRO A 170 11.98 2.80 9.47
CA PRO A 170 12.24 2.44 10.85
C PRO A 170 11.66 3.54 11.72
N PRO A 171 11.86 3.41 13.03
CA PRO A 171 11.72 4.54 13.92
C PRO A 171 12.74 5.67 13.55
N ARG A 172 12.26 6.90 13.26
CA ARG A 172 12.94 8.17 12.89
C ARG A 172 13.55 8.22 11.48
N PRO A 173 12.73 8.22 10.43
CA PRO A 173 13.22 8.61 9.13
C PRO A 173 13.49 10.13 9.08
N ASP A 174 14.66 10.51 8.57
CA ASP A 174 14.99 11.90 8.28
C ASP A 174 14.37 12.30 6.91
N LEU A 175 13.04 12.48 6.92
CA LEU A 175 12.25 12.77 5.72
C LEU A 175 12.52 14.16 5.15
N GLN A 176 13.05 15.10 5.96
CA GLN A 176 13.40 16.45 5.52
C GLN A 176 14.50 16.45 4.45
N ARG A 177 15.27 15.37 4.34
CA ARG A 177 16.33 15.24 3.33
C ARG A 177 15.83 14.90 1.95
N ILE A 178 14.57 14.49 1.82
CA ILE A 178 13.97 14.20 0.53
C ILE A 178 13.59 15.54 -0.13
N THR A 179 14.57 16.16 -0.77
CA THR A 179 14.44 17.49 -1.40
C THR A 179 14.04 17.43 -2.88
N VAL A 180 13.81 16.24 -3.41
CA VAL A 180 13.46 16.03 -4.81
C VAL A 180 11.97 16.24 -5.08
N PRO A 181 11.59 16.95 -6.15
CA PRO A 181 10.19 17.12 -6.51
C PRO A 181 9.64 15.84 -7.16
N PHE A 182 8.64 15.24 -6.54
CA PHE A 182 7.91 14.07 -7.04
C PHE A 182 6.69 14.48 -7.86
N ILE A 183 6.95 15.10 -9.02
CA ILE A 183 5.89 15.67 -9.87
C ILE A 183 4.94 14.62 -10.47
N ALA A 184 5.39 13.38 -10.64
CA ALA A 184 4.59 12.29 -11.21
C ALA A 184 3.88 11.43 -10.15
N LEU A 185 4.17 11.65 -8.87
CA LEU A 185 3.66 10.83 -7.78
C LEU A 185 2.16 11.03 -7.60
N LYS A 186 1.43 9.92 -7.62
CA LYS A 186 -0.03 9.85 -7.46
C LYS A 186 -0.43 9.14 -6.18
N SER A 187 0.33 8.15 -5.75
CA SER A 187 0.08 7.41 -4.51
C SER A 187 1.33 7.33 -3.65
N LEU A 188 1.20 7.66 -2.37
CA LEU A 188 2.26 7.60 -1.37
C LEU A 188 1.79 6.81 -0.16
N THR A 189 2.57 5.81 0.25
CA THR A 189 2.36 5.07 1.49
C THR A 189 3.64 5.11 2.32
N ILE A 190 3.55 5.58 3.56
CA ILE A 190 4.64 5.54 4.53
C ILE A 190 4.18 4.71 5.73
N GLN A 191 4.97 3.70 6.08
CA GLN A 191 4.67 2.79 7.17
C GLN A 191 5.88 2.65 8.09
N ALA A 192 5.70 2.83 9.39
CA ALA A 192 6.74 2.52 10.38
C ALA A 192 6.99 0.99 10.48
N THR A 193 8.24 0.55 10.60
CA THR A 193 8.67 -0.84 10.83
C THR A 193 9.03 -1.07 12.30
N ASP A 194 8.82 -2.29 12.81
CA ASP A 194 8.97 -2.68 14.23
C ASP A 194 10.25 -3.52 14.48
N ASP A 195 11.31 -3.30 13.70
CA ASP A 195 12.48 -4.19 13.62
C ASP A 195 13.43 -4.09 14.83
N SER A 196 12.93 -4.07 16.06
CA SER A 196 13.77 -4.24 17.25
C SER A 196 13.19 -5.27 18.21
N PRO A 197 13.35 -6.59 17.91
CA PRO A 197 13.15 -7.64 18.90
C PRO A 197 14.26 -7.54 19.94
N GLY A 198 14.11 -6.68 20.95
CA GLY A 198 15.03 -6.62 22.09
C GLY A 198 15.23 -5.27 22.77
N LEU A 199 14.73 -4.15 22.22
CA LEU A 199 14.84 -2.85 22.90
C LEU A 199 13.62 -2.60 23.78
N SER A 200 13.82 -2.80 25.08
CA SER A 200 12.90 -2.52 26.18
C SER A 200 12.16 -1.17 26.03
N HIS A 201 10.83 -1.25 25.89
CA HIS A 201 9.72 -0.39 26.39
C HIS A 201 9.85 1.15 26.57
N ARG A 202 10.95 1.82 26.26
CA ARG A 202 11.17 3.21 26.73
C ARG A 202 11.48 4.25 25.69
N SER A 203 11.60 3.90 24.41
CA SER A 203 11.80 4.93 23.38
C SER A 203 11.35 4.44 22.02
N THR A 204 10.06 4.50 21.76
CA THR A 204 9.54 4.46 20.40
C THR A 204 9.76 5.80 19.74
N PHE A 205 10.01 5.77 18.43
CA PHE A 205 10.60 6.89 17.72
C PHE A 205 10.01 6.98 16.31
N SER A 206 8.78 7.39 16.08
CA SER A 206 8.21 7.39 14.71
C SER A 206 8.59 8.61 13.82
N PRO A 207 8.24 8.63 12.50
CA PRO A 207 8.29 9.82 11.64
C PRO A 207 7.62 11.07 12.23
N GLU A 208 8.32 12.20 12.12
CA GLU A 208 7.81 13.51 12.53
C GLU A 208 6.78 14.05 11.55
N ALA A 209 5.70 14.68 12.05
CA ALA A 209 4.67 15.31 11.22
C ALA A 209 5.25 16.34 10.23
N ALA A 210 6.29 17.08 10.64
CA ALA A 210 7.01 18.02 9.78
C ALA A 210 7.61 17.33 8.53
N GLY A 211 8.22 16.15 8.71
CA GLY A 211 8.77 15.38 7.60
C GLY A 211 7.69 14.92 6.60
N CYS A 212 6.51 14.57 7.10
CA CYS A 212 5.37 14.21 6.25
C CYS A 212 4.86 15.41 5.44
N VAL A 213 4.81 16.60 6.05
CA VAL A 213 4.45 17.86 5.37
C VAL A 213 5.45 18.19 4.26
N GLU A 214 6.75 17.99 4.47
CA GLU A 214 7.76 18.20 3.42
C GLU A 214 7.54 17.30 2.21
N ILE A 215 7.20 16.02 2.41
CA ILE A 215 6.93 15.11 1.30
C ILE A 215 5.66 15.51 0.55
N LEU A 216 4.60 15.90 1.27
CA LEU A 216 3.39 16.43 0.65
C LEU A 216 3.71 17.70 -0.17
N ARG A 217 4.63 18.55 0.30
CA ARG A 217 5.10 19.72 -0.46
C ARG A 217 5.88 19.32 -1.71
N ALA A 218 6.70 18.28 -1.62
CA ALA A 218 7.49 17.75 -2.73
C ALA A 218 6.64 17.04 -3.79
N ALA A 219 5.41 16.61 -3.46
CA ALA A 219 4.53 15.84 -4.33
C ALA A 219 3.20 16.56 -4.64
N PRO A 220 3.20 17.70 -5.36
CA PRO A 220 2.02 18.56 -5.54
C PRO A 220 0.84 17.90 -6.29
N ASN A 221 1.11 16.82 -7.01
CA ASN A 221 0.15 16.10 -7.84
C ASN A 221 -0.39 14.82 -7.17
N LEU A 222 -0.07 14.62 -5.89
CA LEU A 222 -0.46 13.45 -5.10
C LEU A 222 -1.97 13.39 -4.94
N VAL A 223 -2.55 12.20 -5.13
CA VAL A 223 -3.99 11.94 -5.06
C VAL A 223 -4.32 11.08 -3.84
N ASP A 224 -3.50 10.06 -3.59
CA ASP A 224 -3.65 9.09 -2.53
C ASP A 224 -2.47 9.15 -1.56
N CYS A 225 -2.75 9.30 -0.26
CA CYS A 225 -1.71 9.35 0.75
C CYS A 225 -2.08 8.53 1.98
N THR A 226 -1.15 7.69 2.41
CA THR A 226 -1.30 6.85 3.58
C THR A 226 -0.10 7.00 4.51
N PHE A 227 -0.36 7.30 5.79
CA PHE A 227 0.65 7.31 6.84
C PHE A 227 0.26 6.31 7.93
N PHE A 228 1.13 5.35 8.25
CA PHE A 228 0.96 4.41 9.35
C PHE A 228 2.01 4.62 10.44
N GLY A 229 1.55 4.79 11.68
CA GLY A 229 2.40 4.84 12.87
C GLY A 229 3.14 6.16 13.03
N LEU A 230 2.43 7.30 12.95
CA LEU A 230 2.92 8.63 13.34
C LEU A 230 2.92 8.76 14.87
N GLU A 231 3.92 9.41 15.46
CA GLU A 231 4.11 9.61 16.90
C GLU A 231 4.34 11.09 17.19
N TYR A 232 3.72 11.53 18.27
CA TYR A 232 3.86 12.83 18.88
C TYR A 232 5.27 13.08 19.42
N ARG A 233 5.84 14.20 18.99
CA ARG A 233 6.64 15.04 19.88
C ARG A 233 6.15 16.46 19.75
N SER A 234 5.89 17.09 20.89
CA SER A 234 5.84 18.55 21.00
C SER A 234 7.24 19.09 20.68
N VAL A 235 7.54 19.25 19.40
CA VAL A 235 8.64 20.10 18.98
C VAL A 235 7.98 21.40 18.58
N GLU A 236 8.37 22.48 19.26
CA GLU A 236 8.19 23.88 18.84
C GLU A 236 8.95 24.16 17.52
N ALA A 237 8.87 23.25 16.55
CA ALA A 237 9.40 23.45 15.22
C ALA A 237 8.37 24.28 14.47
N VAL A 238 8.72 25.54 14.29
CA VAL A 238 8.07 26.57 13.48
C VAL A 238 7.80 26.02 12.07
N VAL A 239 6.68 25.32 11.88
CA VAL A 239 6.12 25.02 10.56
C VAL A 239 5.06 26.07 10.26
N SER A 240 5.53 27.26 9.91
CA SER A 240 4.75 28.28 9.22
C SER A 240 5.35 28.44 7.82
N PRO A 241 4.55 28.40 6.73
CA PRO A 241 3.09 28.35 6.66
C PRO A 241 2.50 26.93 6.53
N THR A 242 1.20 26.81 6.84
CA THR A 242 0.38 25.61 6.56
C THR A 242 0.42 25.27 5.07
N LEU A 243 0.73 24.03 4.73
CA LEU A 243 0.77 23.55 3.35
C LEU A 243 -0.63 23.43 2.78
N THR A 244 -0.93 24.10 1.67
CA THR A 244 -2.16 23.84 0.92
C THR A 244 -1.88 22.84 -0.19
N HIS A 245 -2.56 21.70 -0.18
CA HIS A 245 -2.38 20.64 -1.18
C HIS A 245 -3.66 20.46 -2.00
N LEU A 246 -3.62 20.89 -3.27
CA LEU A 246 -4.81 21.03 -4.13
C LEU A 246 -5.25 19.73 -4.82
N SER A 247 -4.40 18.70 -4.85
CA SER A 247 -4.68 17.47 -5.63
C SER A 247 -5.08 16.27 -4.77
N LEU A 248 -4.91 16.34 -3.45
CA LEU A 248 -5.04 15.19 -2.57
C LEU A 248 -6.52 14.89 -2.34
N GLN A 249 -6.94 13.68 -2.69
CA GLN A 249 -8.33 13.24 -2.63
C GLN A 249 -8.56 12.21 -1.54
N ASN A 250 -7.56 11.37 -1.25
CA ASN A 250 -7.67 10.30 -0.27
C ASN A 250 -6.53 10.39 0.74
N LEU A 251 -6.87 10.48 2.03
CA LEU A 251 -5.92 10.50 3.13
C LEU A 251 -6.27 9.42 4.16
N LEU A 252 -5.32 8.53 4.43
CA LEU A 252 -5.40 7.53 5.49
C LEU A 252 -4.32 7.79 6.54
N LEU A 253 -4.76 8.00 7.79
CA LEU A 253 -3.92 8.16 8.97
C LEU A 253 -4.12 6.95 9.88
N GLY A 254 -3.33 5.91 9.62
CA GLY A 254 -3.44 4.61 10.27
C GLY A 254 -2.49 4.45 11.46
N GLU A 255 -2.79 3.46 12.31
CA GLU A 255 -1.93 3.04 13.41
C GLU A 255 -1.10 1.81 13.03
N PHE A 256 0.07 1.68 13.65
CA PHE A 256 0.81 0.44 13.67
C PHE A 256 0.32 -0.43 14.85
N ARG A 257 -0.41 -1.52 14.59
CA ARG A 257 -0.83 -2.47 15.64
C ARG A 257 0.41 -3.14 16.24
N ARG A 258 0.89 -2.63 17.37
CA ARG A 258 1.87 -3.35 18.19
C ARG A 258 1.26 -4.64 18.71
N ARG A 259 2.06 -5.70 18.71
CA ARG A 259 1.73 -7.00 19.32
C ARG A 259 1.80 -6.99 20.86
N ASP A 260 1.79 -5.81 21.49
CA ASP A 260 1.93 -5.66 22.94
C ASP A 260 0.60 -5.17 23.56
N PRO A 261 -0.21 -6.07 24.13
CA PRO A 261 -1.50 -5.74 24.74
C PRO A 261 -1.39 -4.93 26.05
N TYR A 262 -0.18 -4.55 26.49
CA TYR A 262 0.04 -3.84 27.74
C TYR A 262 0.64 -2.42 27.57
N SER A 263 0.96 -2.02 26.33
CA SER A 263 1.57 -0.73 26.00
C SER A 263 0.51 0.29 25.52
N TYR A 264 -0.37 0.73 26.41
CA TYR A 264 -1.45 1.70 26.15
C TYR A 264 -0.95 3.15 25.99
N ARG A 265 0.02 3.41 25.11
CA ARG A 265 0.31 4.78 24.66
C ARG A 265 -0.25 4.95 23.26
N PHE A 266 -1.54 5.29 23.21
CA PHE A 266 -2.17 5.78 22.00
C PHE A 266 -1.49 7.09 21.62
N VAL A 267 -1.06 7.22 20.37
CA VAL A 267 -0.45 8.45 19.87
C VAL A 267 -1.21 8.87 18.62
N SER A 268 -1.76 10.08 18.65
CA SER A 268 -2.65 10.56 17.59
C SER A 268 -1.88 10.83 16.31
N SER A 269 -2.29 10.19 15.22
CA SER A 269 -1.79 10.49 13.88
C SER A 269 -2.36 11.79 13.30
N ALA A 270 -3.34 12.42 13.98
CA ALA A 270 -4.10 13.56 13.48
C ALA A 270 -3.39 14.93 13.61
N GLU A 271 -2.21 15.01 14.23
CA GLU A 271 -1.48 16.27 14.40
C GLU A 271 -1.05 16.92 13.08
N ILE A 272 -0.78 16.12 12.06
CA ILE A 272 -0.45 16.60 10.72
C ILE A 272 -1.55 17.53 10.17
N LEU A 273 -2.80 17.33 10.62
CA LEU A 273 -3.96 18.14 10.23
C LEU A 273 -3.83 19.61 10.67
N ARG A 274 -2.96 19.94 11.65
CA ARG A 274 -2.67 21.34 12.03
C ARG A 274 -1.92 22.09 10.94
N TYR A 275 -1.11 21.38 10.15
CA TYR A 275 -0.14 21.95 9.23
C TYR A 275 -0.55 21.87 7.76
N ILE A 276 -1.70 21.27 7.45
CA ILE A 276 -2.15 21.05 6.07
C ILE A 276 -3.55 21.60 5.81
N THR A 277 -3.80 22.04 4.58
CA THR A 277 -5.11 22.46 4.06
C THR A 277 -5.40 21.65 2.80
N LEU A 278 -6.48 20.88 2.80
CA LEU A 278 -6.78 19.87 1.79
C LEU A 278 -8.16 20.11 1.13
N PRO A 279 -8.29 21.13 0.24
CA PRO A 279 -9.59 21.54 -0.30
C PRO A 279 -10.22 20.53 -1.27
N SER A 280 -9.45 19.58 -1.80
CA SER A 280 -9.93 18.57 -2.75
C SER A 280 -10.18 17.21 -2.10
N LEU A 281 -10.10 17.11 -0.77
CA LEU A 281 -10.19 15.85 -0.04
C LEU A 281 -11.62 15.27 -0.12
N GLN A 282 -11.72 14.02 -0.57
CA GLN A 282 -12.97 13.29 -0.74
C GLN A 282 -13.11 12.11 0.21
N SER A 283 -12.00 11.48 0.60
CA SER A 283 -11.97 10.38 1.56
C SER A 283 -10.96 10.66 2.67
N LEU A 284 -11.40 10.54 3.92
CA LEU A 284 -10.55 10.66 5.10
C LEU A 284 -10.75 9.47 6.02
N THR A 285 -9.67 8.77 6.36
CA THR A 285 -9.66 7.70 7.36
C THR A 285 -8.67 8.03 8.47
N ILE A 286 -9.11 7.98 9.73
CA ILE A 286 -8.25 8.16 10.90
C ILE A 286 -8.50 6.99 11.86
N SER A 287 -7.48 6.15 12.08
CA SER A 287 -7.63 4.88 12.80
C SER A 287 -7.43 4.98 14.33
N ASN A 288 -6.89 6.08 14.86
CA ASN A 288 -6.69 6.26 16.29
C ASN A 288 -6.70 7.76 16.65
N PHE A 289 -7.88 8.36 16.64
CA PHE A 289 -8.06 9.80 16.83
C PHE A 289 -8.14 10.16 18.32
N ASP A 290 -7.10 10.80 18.86
CA ASP A 290 -7.10 11.27 20.25
C ASP A 290 -7.96 12.52 20.43
N PHE A 291 -9.14 12.38 21.03
CA PHE A 291 -10.06 13.51 21.24
C PHE A 291 -9.52 14.56 22.20
N ASP A 292 -8.78 14.16 23.24
CA ASP A 292 -8.36 15.07 24.30
C ASP A 292 -7.41 16.15 23.77
N HIS A 293 -6.70 15.84 22.69
CA HIS A 293 -5.67 16.73 22.13
C HIS A 293 -5.96 17.19 20.70
N THR A 294 -6.67 16.41 19.88
CA THR A 294 -6.80 16.69 18.43
C THR A 294 -8.21 17.11 17.98
N ALA A 295 -9.19 17.17 18.88
CA ALA A 295 -10.55 17.60 18.56
C ALA A 295 -10.62 19.03 17.99
N ALA A 296 -9.96 19.99 18.64
CA ALA A 296 -9.92 21.37 18.16
C ALA A 296 -9.18 21.50 16.82
N ASP A 297 -8.12 20.71 16.64
CA ASP A 297 -7.31 20.71 15.42
C ASP A 297 -8.08 20.14 14.23
N PHE A 298 -8.87 19.10 14.46
CA PHE A 298 -9.75 18.53 13.44
C PHE A 298 -10.85 19.52 13.02
N LEU A 299 -11.46 20.22 13.98
CA LEU A 299 -12.44 21.28 13.68
C LEU A 299 -11.80 22.38 12.84
N ALA A 300 -10.61 22.84 13.26
CA ALA A 300 -9.87 23.88 12.57
C ALA A 300 -9.47 23.44 11.16
N PHE A 301 -9.10 22.17 10.99
CA PHE A 301 -8.81 21.57 9.69
C PHE A 301 -10.02 21.53 8.77
N LEU A 302 -11.18 21.05 9.24
CA LEU A 302 -12.41 21.00 8.45
C LEU A 302 -12.87 22.40 8.05
N THR A 303 -12.80 23.36 8.98
CA THR A 303 -13.13 24.76 8.72
C THR A 303 -12.19 25.37 7.70
N ARG A 304 -10.87 25.17 7.86
CA ARG A 304 -9.83 25.73 6.98
C ARG A 304 -9.83 25.11 5.58
N SER A 305 -10.05 23.80 5.48
CA SER A 305 -9.99 23.08 4.21
C SER A 305 -11.32 23.06 3.47
N SER A 306 -12.44 23.12 4.19
CA SER A 306 -13.81 22.99 3.64
C SER A 306 -13.92 21.88 2.57
N PRO A 307 -13.47 20.64 2.86
CA PRO A 307 -13.31 19.61 1.85
C PRO A 307 -14.67 19.02 1.40
N PRO A 308 -14.84 18.64 0.12
CA PRO A 308 -16.02 17.96 -0.39
C PRO A 308 -16.01 16.46 -0.02
N LEU A 309 -15.95 16.15 1.27
CA LEU A 309 -15.86 14.77 1.78
C LEU A 309 -17.09 13.95 1.40
N ARG A 310 -16.83 12.78 0.81
CA ARG A 310 -17.81 11.73 0.48
C ARG A 310 -17.70 10.55 1.44
N SER A 311 -16.49 10.26 1.92
CA SER A 311 -16.21 9.15 2.83
C SER A 311 -15.43 9.62 4.05
N LEU A 312 -15.90 9.26 5.25
CA LEU A 312 -15.25 9.59 6.50
C LEU A 312 -15.24 8.35 7.40
N THR A 313 -14.04 7.93 7.78
CA THR A 313 -13.80 6.85 8.74
C THR A 313 -13.09 7.41 9.96
N LEU A 314 -13.71 7.33 11.14
CA LEU A 314 -13.14 7.77 12.40
C LEU A 314 -13.16 6.62 13.41
N ARG A 315 -11.97 6.16 13.79
CA ARG A 315 -11.75 5.18 14.85
C ARG A 315 -11.20 5.90 16.08
N LEU A 316 -11.87 5.71 17.21
CA LEU A 316 -11.82 6.64 18.33
C LEU A 316 -11.51 5.89 19.65
N PRO A 317 -10.67 6.41 20.55
CA PRO A 317 -10.63 5.98 21.94
C PRO A 317 -11.76 6.67 22.74
N GLY A 318 -12.37 5.97 23.71
CA GLY A 318 -13.71 6.30 24.21
C GLY A 318 -13.89 7.48 25.17
N GLN A 319 -15.18 7.83 25.34
CA GLN A 319 -15.88 8.68 26.33
C GLN A 319 -16.36 10.11 25.97
N LEU A 320 -15.93 10.79 24.89
CA LEU A 320 -16.30 12.22 24.67
C LEU A 320 -17.03 12.56 23.35
N LEU A 321 -17.68 11.56 22.76
CA LEU A 321 -18.10 11.62 21.36
C LEU A 321 -19.42 12.34 21.04
N GLY A 322 -20.37 12.39 21.98
CA GLY A 322 -21.75 12.75 21.65
C GLY A 322 -21.96 14.16 21.13
N GLU A 323 -21.34 15.16 21.76
CA GLU A 323 -21.58 16.58 21.43
C GLU A 323 -20.63 17.10 20.34
N VAL A 324 -19.37 16.67 20.35
CA VAL A 324 -18.34 17.22 19.47
C VAL A 324 -18.48 16.67 18.05
N ILE A 325 -18.85 15.39 17.87
CA ILE A 325 -18.96 14.79 16.54
C ILE A 325 -20.05 15.46 15.69
N GLU A 326 -21.13 15.91 16.32
CA GLU A 326 -22.21 16.61 15.62
C GLU A 326 -21.67 17.88 14.95
N SER A 327 -20.81 18.63 15.64
CA SER A 327 -20.18 19.84 15.09
C SER A 327 -19.34 19.53 13.85
N TYR A 328 -18.67 18.38 13.80
CA TYR A 328 -17.90 17.95 12.63
C TYR A 328 -18.80 17.54 11.48
N LEU A 329 -19.81 16.70 11.74
CA LEU A 329 -20.72 16.21 10.72
C LEU A 329 -21.52 17.34 10.05
N ARG A 330 -21.82 18.42 10.79
CA ARG A 330 -22.44 19.64 10.24
C ARG A 330 -21.56 20.36 9.23
N LEU A 331 -20.23 20.26 9.33
CA LEU A 331 -19.29 20.85 8.37
C LEU A 331 -19.12 20.03 7.09
N VAL A 332 -19.59 18.76 7.07
CA VAL A 332 -19.44 17.84 5.93
C VAL A 332 -20.78 17.24 5.46
N PRO A 333 -21.78 18.07 5.09
CA PRO A 333 -23.12 17.58 4.74
C PRO A 333 -23.16 16.72 3.45
N GLY A 334 -22.12 16.76 2.62
CA GLY A 334 -22.01 15.99 1.38
C GLY A 334 -21.69 14.49 1.55
N LEU A 335 -21.52 14.03 2.79
CA LEU A 335 -21.04 12.67 3.08
C LEU A 335 -22.02 11.59 2.59
N THR A 336 -21.49 10.56 1.95
CA THR A 336 -22.24 9.38 1.49
C THR A 336 -21.88 8.12 2.27
N HIS A 337 -20.66 8.03 2.79
CA HIS A 337 -20.16 6.92 3.59
C HIS A 337 -19.63 7.43 4.93
N LEU A 338 -20.16 6.89 6.03
CA LEU A 338 -19.71 7.18 7.38
C LEU A 338 -19.38 5.88 8.10
N ASP A 339 -18.13 5.73 8.54
CA ASP A 339 -17.70 4.62 9.39
C ASP A 339 -17.15 5.18 10.70
N ILE A 340 -17.87 4.98 11.79
CA ILE A 340 -17.45 5.44 13.12
C ILE A 340 -17.37 4.24 14.04
N GLY A 341 -16.31 4.15 14.83
CA GLY A 341 -16.33 3.23 15.95
C GLY A 341 -15.17 3.39 16.91
N GLU A 342 -15.23 2.73 18.06
CA GLU A 342 -14.15 2.83 19.05
C GLU A 342 -13.19 1.64 19.06
N THR A 343 -12.00 1.91 19.56
CA THR A 343 -10.97 0.92 19.89
C THR A 343 -11.21 0.25 21.26
N TRP A 344 -11.95 0.89 22.18
CA TRP A 344 -12.35 0.33 23.48
C TRP A 344 -13.51 1.15 24.10
N GLU A 345 -14.65 0.48 24.36
CA GLU A 345 -15.85 0.98 25.10
C GLU A 345 -16.86 1.95 24.41
N PHE A 346 -17.08 1.84 23.08
CA PHE A 346 -18.04 2.75 22.42
C PHE A 346 -19.46 2.53 22.89
N ARG A 347 -20.07 3.60 23.37
CA ARG A 347 -21.53 3.70 23.44
C ARG A 347 -22.01 4.43 22.20
N ALA A 348 -22.56 3.68 21.23
CA ALA A 348 -23.13 4.26 20.01
C ALA A 348 -24.34 5.18 20.26
N SER A 349 -24.92 5.12 21.47
CA SER A 349 -26.14 5.83 21.86
C SER A 349 -26.18 7.34 21.54
N PRO A 350 -25.16 8.17 21.83
CA PRO A 350 -25.25 9.61 21.56
C PRO A 350 -25.27 9.92 20.05
N LEU A 351 -24.42 9.26 19.27
CA LEU A 351 -24.40 9.42 17.81
C LEU A 351 -25.70 8.93 17.17
N LEU A 352 -26.19 7.77 17.59
CA LEU A 352 -27.46 7.21 17.12
C LEU A 352 -28.63 8.11 17.49
N LYS A 353 -28.61 8.72 18.68
CA LYS A 353 -29.56 9.77 19.05
C LYS A 353 -29.43 10.96 18.11
N THR A 354 -28.25 11.54 17.91
CA THR A 354 -28.08 12.70 17.01
C THR A 354 -28.54 12.41 15.58
N LEU A 355 -28.26 11.21 15.06
CA LEU A 355 -28.70 10.78 13.72
C LEU A 355 -30.20 10.45 13.64
N GLY A 356 -30.82 10.08 14.78
CA GLY A 356 -32.23 9.67 14.89
C GLY A 356 -33.18 10.72 15.48
N THR A 357 -32.65 11.74 16.14
CA THR A 357 -33.37 12.95 16.54
C THR A 357 -33.25 13.90 15.37
N GLY A 358 -34.20 13.84 14.44
CA GLY A 358 -34.41 14.94 13.49
C GLY A 358 -34.72 16.21 14.26
N HIS A 359 -33.69 16.93 14.72
CA HIS A 359 -33.84 18.22 15.38
C HIS A 359 -34.27 19.21 14.30
N ARG A 360 -35.59 19.29 14.05
CA ARG A 360 -36.46 20.32 13.46
C ARG A 360 -35.92 21.41 12.50
N GLN A 361 -34.67 21.40 12.05
CA GLN A 361 -34.09 22.52 11.33
C GLN A 361 -33.06 22.18 10.26
N VAL A 362 -32.34 21.05 10.28
CA VAL A 362 -31.52 20.57 9.14
C VAL A 362 -31.32 19.05 9.26
N ASP A 363 -31.60 18.28 8.21
CA ASP A 363 -31.23 16.85 8.17
C ASP A 363 -29.70 16.72 8.20
N LEU A 364 -29.14 16.17 9.29
CA LEU A 364 -27.70 15.92 9.41
C LEU A 364 -27.30 14.85 8.37
N LEU A 365 -26.34 15.14 7.50
CA LEU A 365 -25.89 14.22 6.43
C LEU A 365 -27.05 13.71 5.53
N PRO A 366 -27.69 14.58 4.73
CA PRO A 366 -28.85 14.20 3.91
C PRO A 366 -28.51 13.19 2.79
N ASN A 367 -27.23 13.09 2.40
CA ASN A 367 -26.78 12.23 1.31
C ASN A 367 -26.22 10.88 1.79
N LEU A 368 -26.36 10.56 3.08
CA LEU A 368 -25.77 9.36 3.68
C LEU A 368 -26.42 8.08 3.12
N ARG A 369 -25.60 7.23 2.49
CA ARG A 369 -26.01 5.96 1.88
C ARG A 369 -25.46 4.74 2.62
N HIS A 370 -24.26 4.85 3.18
CA HIS A 370 -23.58 3.76 3.87
C HIS A 370 -23.21 4.22 5.28
N LEU A 371 -23.70 3.51 6.29
CA LEU A 371 -23.41 3.78 7.70
C LEU A 371 -22.83 2.53 8.35
N THR A 372 -21.60 2.64 8.82
CA THR A 372 -20.95 1.63 9.65
C THR A 372 -20.76 2.19 11.05
N ILE A 373 -21.24 1.43 12.04
CA ILE A 373 -21.05 1.71 13.45
C ILE A 373 -20.28 0.54 14.03
N ARG A 374 -19.11 0.79 14.61
CA ARG A 374 -18.34 -0.23 15.31
C ARG A 374 -18.28 0.04 16.80
N GLY A 375 -18.73 -0.90 17.59
CA GLY A 375 -18.83 -0.71 19.02
C GLY A 375 -19.84 -1.62 19.66
N ARG A 376 -19.83 -1.61 20.99
CA ARG A 376 -20.65 -2.49 21.80
C ARG A 376 -22.01 -1.85 22.07
N LEU A 377 -23.09 -2.58 21.78
CA LEU A 377 -24.42 -2.21 22.24
C LEU A 377 -24.72 -2.96 23.54
N CYS A 378 -24.66 -2.25 24.67
CA CYS A 378 -24.76 -2.84 26.00
C CYS A 378 -26.20 -2.87 26.54
N LYS A 379 -27.14 -2.10 25.97
CA LYS A 379 -28.53 -2.03 26.44
C LYS A 379 -29.54 -2.22 25.31
N PRO A 380 -30.69 -2.90 25.56
CA PRO A 380 -31.79 -3.03 24.59
C PRO A 380 -32.31 -1.69 24.06
N SER A 381 -32.26 -0.62 24.86
CA SER A 381 -32.65 0.73 24.44
C SER A 381 -31.74 1.34 23.37
N GLU A 382 -30.50 0.84 23.19
CA GLU A 382 -29.59 1.33 22.16
C GLU A 382 -29.96 0.79 20.78
N TYR A 383 -30.44 -0.45 20.72
CA TYR A 383 -31.01 -1.03 19.50
C TYR A 383 -32.27 -0.28 19.03
N GLN A 384 -33.05 0.28 19.94
CA GLN A 384 -34.18 1.15 19.58
C GLN A 384 -33.72 2.44 18.88
N HIS A 385 -32.56 3.00 19.26
CA HIS A 385 -31.98 4.13 18.52
C HIS A 385 -31.51 3.70 17.13
N VAL A 386 -30.95 2.49 16.97
CA VAL A 386 -30.60 1.93 15.66
C VAL A 386 -31.85 1.83 14.77
N LEU A 387 -32.92 1.21 15.26
CA LEU A 387 -34.18 1.09 14.53
C LEU A 387 -34.76 2.46 14.15
N THR A 388 -34.66 3.44 15.06
CA THR A 388 -35.09 4.83 14.79
C THR A 388 -34.32 5.43 13.62
N VAL A 389 -32.99 5.30 13.60
CA VAL A 389 -32.15 5.79 12.51
C VAL A 389 -32.47 5.10 11.18
N LEU A 390 -32.61 3.77 11.19
CA LEU A 390 -32.92 2.98 9.99
C LEU A 390 -34.30 3.33 9.42
N THR A 391 -35.29 3.52 10.29
CA THR A 391 -36.65 3.89 9.87
C THR A 391 -36.68 5.31 9.29
N LEU A 392 -36.04 6.27 9.96
CA LEU A 392 -35.98 7.66 9.48
C LEU A 392 -35.22 7.80 8.17
N ARG A 393 -34.18 6.99 7.97
CA ARG A 393 -33.31 7.07 6.78
C ARG A 393 -33.59 5.97 5.75
N ARG A 394 -34.74 5.31 5.83
CA ARG A 394 -35.12 4.19 4.94
C ARG A 394 -35.05 4.56 3.45
N ALA A 395 -35.31 5.81 3.10
CA ALA A 395 -35.27 6.28 1.71
C ALA A 395 -33.86 6.65 1.21
N THR A 396 -32.90 6.93 2.10
CA THR A 396 -31.56 7.44 1.74
C THR A 396 -30.47 6.39 1.96
N LEU A 397 -30.62 5.55 2.99
CA LEU A 397 -29.63 4.56 3.41
C LEU A 397 -29.76 3.28 2.59
N GLN A 398 -28.67 2.87 1.95
CA GLN A 398 -28.57 1.65 1.14
C GLN A 398 -27.93 0.50 1.92
N SER A 399 -27.04 0.81 2.86
CA SER A 399 -26.32 -0.18 3.65
C SER A 399 -26.09 0.29 5.08
N PHE A 400 -26.33 -0.60 6.03
CA PHE A 400 -26.05 -0.43 7.44
C PHE A 400 -25.22 -1.58 7.97
N ARG A 401 -24.12 -1.27 8.66
CA ARG A 401 -23.26 -2.25 9.30
C ARG A 401 -23.09 -1.92 10.78
N LEU A 402 -23.43 -2.86 11.65
CA LEU A 402 -23.09 -2.83 13.06
C LEU A 402 -22.02 -3.92 13.32
N VAL A 403 -20.81 -3.49 13.64
CA VAL A 403 -19.70 -4.38 13.98
C VAL A 403 -19.54 -4.40 15.50
N ASP A 404 -19.77 -5.56 16.12
CA ASP A 404 -19.53 -5.79 17.54
C ASP A 404 -18.44 -6.85 17.70
N ASP A 405 -17.25 -6.44 18.13
CA ASP A 405 -16.10 -7.32 18.33
C ASP A 405 -16.24 -8.20 19.59
N TYR A 406 -17.14 -7.84 20.51
CA TYR A 406 -17.39 -8.54 21.78
C TYR A 406 -18.88 -8.69 22.06
N PRO A 407 -19.62 -9.44 21.22
CA PRO A 407 -21.04 -9.63 21.37
C PRO A 407 -21.30 -10.27 22.73
N THR A 408 -21.93 -9.52 23.63
CA THR A 408 -22.62 -10.12 24.77
C THR A 408 -23.84 -10.85 24.23
N GLU A 409 -24.20 -11.99 24.83
CA GLU A 409 -25.46 -12.72 24.59
C GLU A 409 -26.69 -11.90 25.06
N VAL A 410 -26.73 -10.61 24.76
CA VAL A 410 -27.96 -9.84 24.84
C VAL A 410 -28.78 -10.32 23.66
N GLN A 411 -29.72 -11.21 23.96
CA GLN A 411 -30.83 -11.53 23.07
C GLN A 411 -31.35 -10.21 22.50
N ALA A 412 -31.01 -9.90 21.24
CA ALA A 412 -31.77 -8.93 20.49
C ALA A 412 -33.22 -9.43 20.58
N ALA A 413 -34.09 -8.64 21.19
CA ALA A 413 -35.50 -9.01 21.31
C ALA A 413 -35.99 -9.45 19.93
N GLU A 414 -36.74 -10.55 19.82
CA GLU A 414 -37.22 -11.09 18.53
C GLU A 414 -37.83 -9.99 17.63
N ASP A 415 -38.44 -8.97 18.25
CA ASP A 415 -38.98 -7.76 17.63
C ASP A 415 -37.95 -6.96 16.79
N ILE A 416 -36.69 -6.87 17.24
CA ILE A 416 -35.61 -6.16 16.54
C ILE A 416 -35.18 -6.96 15.31
N ASP A 417 -35.02 -8.27 15.44
CA ASP A 417 -34.64 -9.14 14.31
C ASP A 417 -35.72 -9.15 13.22
N VAL A 418 -37.01 -9.14 13.61
CA VAL A 418 -38.13 -9.01 12.66
C VAL A 418 -38.08 -7.66 11.94
N ALA A 419 -37.86 -6.56 12.66
CA ALA A 419 -37.77 -5.22 12.06
C ALA A 419 -36.56 -5.09 11.10
N LEU A 420 -35.42 -5.68 11.45
CA LEU A 420 -34.24 -5.70 10.58
C LEU A 420 -34.45 -6.53 9.32
N ARG A 421 -35.15 -7.67 9.42
CA ARG A 421 -35.50 -8.49 8.25
C ARG A 421 -36.43 -7.76 7.29
N GLN A 422 -37.44 -7.06 7.80
CA GLN A 422 -38.34 -6.26 6.97
C GLN A 422 -37.59 -5.16 6.20
N LEU A 423 -36.67 -4.46 6.87
CA LEU A 423 -35.82 -3.46 6.22
C LEU A 423 -34.87 -4.08 5.19
N ALA A 424 -34.41 -5.31 5.40
CA ALA A 424 -33.59 -6.03 4.44
C ALA A 424 -34.37 -6.46 3.20
N GLU A 425 -35.62 -6.88 3.36
CA GLU A 425 -36.54 -7.21 2.25
C GLU A 425 -36.86 -5.99 1.38
N ASP A 426 -36.82 -4.78 1.94
CA ASP A 426 -36.96 -3.52 1.21
C ASP A 426 -35.71 -3.13 0.38
N GLY A 427 -34.67 -3.97 0.38
CA GLY A 427 -33.43 -3.77 -0.38
C GLY A 427 -32.32 -3.04 0.39
N MET A 428 -32.44 -2.85 1.71
CA MET A 428 -31.35 -2.31 2.54
C MET A 428 -30.39 -3.44 2.95
N HIS A 429 -29.10 -3.29 2.64
CA HIS A 429 -28.09 -4.27 3.07
C HIS A 429 -27.75 -4.07 4.55
N ILE A 430 -28.19 -4.98 5.41
CA ILE A 430 -27.95 -4.92 6.86
C ILE A 430 -26.98 -6.03 7.27
N TYR A 431 -25.91 -5.66 7.97
CA TYR A 431 -24.97 -6.58 8.59
C TYR A 431 -24.87 -6.29 10.09
N ILE A 432 -25.06 -7.32 10.91
CA ILE A 432 -24.82 -7.28 12.35
C ILE A 432 -23.99 -8.50 12.71
N GLY A 433 -22.78 -8.28 13.22
CA GLY A 433 -21.89 -9.39 13.56
C GLY A 433 -20.48 -8.95 13.94
N LYS A 434 -19.62 -9.93 14.18
CA LYS A 434 -18.18 -9.70 14.38
C LYS A 434 -17.53 -9.21 13.09
N GLU A 435 -16.38 -8.54 13.18
CA GLU A 435 -15.60 -8.19 11.99
C GLU A 435 -15.11 -9.46 11.29
N ASP A 436 -15.72 -9.81 10.15
CA ASP A 436 -15.16 -10.82 9.25
C ASP A 436 -13.86 -10.27 8.64
N GLN A 437 -12.73 -10.91 8.93
CA GLN A 437 -11.40 -10.52 8.43
C GLN A 437 -11.21 -10.69 6.90
N ASN A 438 -12.28 -10.92 6.14
CA ASN A 438 -12.23 -11.40 4.75
C ASN A 438 -12.72 -10.42 3.67
N PHE A 439 -12.83 -9.12 3.96
CA PHE A 439 -12.99 -8.11 2.89
C PHE A 439 -11.94 -7.01 3.04
N GLY A 440 -10.81 -7.23 2.36
CA GLY A 440 -9.77 -6.23 2.08
C GLY A 440 -9.97 -5.58 0.72
#